data_AF-A0A349U5X9-F1
#
_entry.id   AF-A0A349U5X9-F1
#
_cell.length_a   1.000
_cell.length_b   1.000
_cell.length_c   1.000
_cell.angle_alpha   90.00
_cell.angle_beta   90.00
_cell.angle_gamma   90.00
#
_symmetry.space_group_name_H-M   'P 1'
#
loop_
_entity.id
_entity.type
_entity.pdbx_description
1 polymer ?
#
loop_
_entity_poly.entity_id
_entity_poly.type
_entity_poly.pdbx_seq_one_letter_code
_entity_poly.pdbx_strand_id
1 'polypeptide(L)'
;MLIFNYNAGALTTGEIKMPGMQHKEEGFTMIEMMVVLVIISVLVVVGVKFYSGYIAKAKIDKAKTDISTMQAVVEGFYAENNFYPGDTDAASLATLGLNTDLVSTYGGEVKNYMYDQWLEGRSYKIYTGKPVDGTFYVVGVGTDGISEKATVQPTT
;
A
#
# COMPACT_ATOMS: atom_id res chain seq x y z
N MET A 1 -15.27 -23.44 95.63
CA MET A 1 -13.81 -23.42 95.44
C MET A 1 -13.55 -22.80 94.06
N LEU A 2 -13.21 -21.51 94.03
CA LEU A 2 -12.96 -20.75 92.81
C LEU A 2 -11.51 -20.99 92.37
N ILE A 3 -11.30 -21.43 91.13
CA ILE A 3 -9.97 -21.48 90.52
C ILE A 3 -9.86 -20.24 89.62
N PHE A 4 -9.08 -19.26 90.07
CA PHE A 4 -8.72 -18.11 89.24
C PHE A 4 -7.64 -18.55 88.25
N ASN A 5 -7.97 -18.48 86.95
CA ASN A 5 -7.02 -18.72 85.87
C ASN A 5 -6.31 -17.39 85.54
N TYR A 6 -5.01 -17.33 85.83
CA TYR A 6 -4.15 -16.18 85.56
C TYR A 6 -3.60 -16.31 84.14
N ASN A 7 -4.11 -15.51 83.20
CA ASN A 7 -3.62 -15.50 81.83
C ASN A 7 -2.48 -14.48 81.73
N ALA A 8 -1.25 -14.97 81.61
CA ALA A 8 -0.04 -14.16 81.49
C ALA A 8 -0.09 -13.34 80.20
N GLY A 9 -0.26 -12.01 80.32
CA GLY A 9 -0.16 -11.09 79.21
C GLY A 9 1.26 -11.08 78.66
N ALA A 10 1.49 -11.74 77.52
CA ALA A 10 2.73 -11.63 76.77
C ALA A 10 2.88 -10.18 76.26
N LEU A 11 3.95 -9.50 76.67
CA LEU A 11 4.35 -8.22 76.08
C LEU A 11 4.89 -8.50 74.68
N THR A 12 4.06 -8.33 73.66
CA THR A 12 4.47 -8.42 72.26
C THR A 12 5.24 -7.14 71.90
N THR A 13 6.53 -7.29 71.60
CA THR A 13 7.39 -6.24 71.06
C THR A 13 6.72 -5.63 69.82
N GLY A 14 6.31 -4.37 69.90
CA GLY A 14 5.72 -3.66 68.76
C GLY A 14 6.76 -3.49 67.66
N GLU A 15 6.50 -4.08 66.49
CA GLU A 15 7.27 -3.81 65.28
C GLU A 15 7.04 -2.35 64.84
N ILE A 16 8.09 -1.52 64.90
CA ILE A 16 8.05 -0.19 64.29
C ILE A 16 8.15 -0.36 62.77
N LYS A 17 6.99 -0.36 62.10
CA LYS A 17 6.89 -0.39 60.65
C LYS A 17 7.30 0.98 60.09
N MET A 18 8.48 1.04 59.46
CA MET A 18 8.91 2.24 58.73
C MET A 18 7.94 2.50 57.56
N PRO A 19 7.37 3.70 57.43
CA PRO A 19 6.52 4.03 56.29
C PRO A 19 7.38 4.05 55.01
N GLY A 20 7.13 3.12 54.10
CA GLY A 20 7.72 3.15 52.77
C GLY A 20 7.22 4.37 51.98
N MET A 21 8.12 5.06 51.29
CA MET A 21 7.75 6.16 50.39
C MET A 21 6.81 5.62 49.29
N GLN A 22 5.53 5.96 49.38
CA GLN A 22 4.59 5.71 48.30
C GLN A 22 4.91 6.66 47.15
N HIS A 23 5.39 6.12 46.03
CA HIS A 23 5.38 6.84 44.77
C HIS A 23 3.92 7.12 44.39
N LYS A 24 3.56 8.40 44.30
CA LYS A 24 2.28 8.80 43.69
C LYS A 24 2.39 8.53 42.19
N GLU A 25 1.69 7.51 41.72
CA GLU A 25 1.41 7.41 40.29
C GLU A 25 0.34 8.46 39.95
N GLU A 26 0.79 9.56 39.34
CA GLU A 26 -0.10 10.58 38.80
C GLU A 26 -0.69 10.05 37.48
N GLY A 27 -1.97 9.65 37.53
CA GLY A 27 -2.72 9.20 36.36
C GLY A 27 -3.34 10.36 35.58
N PHE A 28 -3.48 10.18 34.27
CA PHE A 28 -4.23 11.10 33.40
C PHE A 28 -5.68 11.27 33.87
N THR A 29 -6.20 12.50 33.76
CA THR A 29 -7.59 12.76 34.14
C THR A 29 -8.55 12.29 33.04
N MET A 30 -9.78 11.87 33.41
CA MET A 30 -10.78 11.47 32.39
C MET A 30 -11.12 12.61 31.43
N ILE A 31 -11.13 13.86 31.93
CA ILE A 31 -11.41 15.03 31.10
C ILE A 31 -10.31 15.31 30.07
N GLU A 32 -9.07 14.99 30.40
CA GLU A 32 -7.92 15.15 29.49
C GLU A 32 -8.04 14.22 28.29
N MET A 33 -8.46 12.97 28.52
CA MET A 33 -8.75 12.03 27.42
C MET A 33 -10.02 12.40 26.64
N MET A 34 -11.01 13.04 27.27
CA MET A 34 -12.20 13.53 26.56
C MET A 34 -11.84 14.60 25.52
N VAL A 35 -11.03 15.59 25.91
CA VAL A 35 -10.61 16.66 24.99
C VAL A 35 -9.77 16.08 23.84
N VAL A 36 -8.87 15.14 24.15
CA VAL A 36 -8.04 14.46 23.14
C VAL A 36 -8.91 13.70 22.12
N LEU A 37 -9.89 12.93 22.57
CA LEU A 37 -10.78 12.18 21.67
C LEU A 37 -11.65 13.09 20.83
N VAL A 38 -12.11 14.22 21.38
CA VAL A 38 -12.84 15.24 20.62
C VAL A 38 -11.97 15.78 19.49
N ILE A 39 -10.72 16.17 19.78
CA ILE A 39 -9.81 16.69 18.75
C ILE A 39 -9.49 15.63 17.69
N ILE A 40 -9.18 14.39 18.10
CA ILE A 40 -8.90 13.29 17.15
C ILE A 40 -10.11 13.02 16.26
N SER A 41 -11.33 13.05 16.79
CA SER A 41 -12.54 12.81 16.01
C SER A 41 -12.70 13.83 14.86
N VAL A 42 -12.39 15.11 15.12
CA VAL A 42 -12.44 16.16 14.11
C VAL A 42 -11.34 15.98 13.07
N LEU A 43 -10.11 15.66 13.51
CA LEU A 43 -8.97 15.44 12.62
C LEU A 43 -9.19 14.26 11.67
N VAL A 44 -9.78 13.16 12.14
CA VAL A 44 -10.06 11.98 11.31
C VAL A 44 -11.04 12.31 10.19
N VAL A 45 -12.12 13.04 10.49
CA VAL A 45 -13.14 13.41 9.48
C VAL A 45 -12.52 14.20 8.33
N VAL A 46 -11.67 15.19 8.64
CA VAL A 46 -10.98 16.00 7.61
C VAL A 46 -9.87 15.19 6.92
N GLY A 47 -9.12 14.40 7.69
CA GLY A 47 -7.97 13.63 7.21
C GLY A 47 -8.34 12.60 6.12
N VAL A 48 -9.49 11.94 6.24
CA VAL A 48 -9.93 10.92 5.26
C VAL A 48 -10.05 11.52 3.86
N LYS A 49 -10.63 12.73 3.72
CA LYS A 49 -10.82 13.36 2.40
C LYS A 49 -9.50 13.75 1.74
N PHE A 50 -8.53 14.23 2.51
CA PHE A 50 -7.19 14.56 1.99
C PHE A 50 -6.40 13.33 1.57
N TYR A 51 -6.56 12.21 2.29
CA TYR A 51 -5.79 10.99 2.03
C TYR A 51 -6.16 10.30 0.71
N SER A 52 -7.44 10.28 0.33
CA SER A 52 -7.91 9.60 -0.89
C SER A 52 -7.23 10.11 -2.17
N GLY A 53 -7.11 11.44 -2.33
CA GLY A 53 -6.49 12.03 -3.52
C GLY A 53 -4.99 11.74 -3.64
N TYR A 54 -4.28 11.68 -2.50
CA TYR A 54 -2.86 11.34 -2.48
C TYR A 54 -2.62 9.89 -2.93
N ILE A 55 -3.45 8.95 -2.45
CA ILE A 55 -3.37 7.54 -2.83
C ILE A 55 -3.69 7.33 -4.31
N ALA A 56 -4.68 8.06 -4.85
CA ALA A 56 -5.00 7.99 -6.28
C ALA A 56 -3.80 8.42 -7.15
N LYS A 57 -3.17 9.56 -6.81
CA LYS A 57 -1.97 10.03 -7.51
C LYS A 57 -0.81 9.04 -7.38
N ALA A 58 -0.57 8.50 -6.18
CA ALA A 58 0.48 7.52 -5.96
C ALA A 58 0.28 6.24 -6.81
N LYS A 59 -0.96 5.77 -6.97
CA LYS A 59 -1.27 4.64 -7.85
C LYS A 59 -0.99 4.94 -9.32
N ILE A 60 -1.32 6.15 -9.78
CA ILE A 60 -1.03 6.59 -11.16
C ILE A 60 0.49 6.65 -11.39
N ASP A 61 1.23 7.26 -10.47
CA ASP A 61 2.69 7.39 -10.57
C ASP A 61 3.38 6.03 -10.53
N LYS A 62 2.87 5.09 -9.69
CA LYS A 62 3.30 3.70 -9.71
C LYS A 62 3.04 3.04 -11.07
N ALA A 63 1.81 3.16 -11.61
CA ALA A 63 1.48 2.57 -12.90
C ALA A 63 2.35 3.12 -14.04
N LYS A 64 2.65 4.43 -14.04
CA LYS A 64 3.58 5.03 -15.01
C LYS A 64 4.99 4.45 -14.91
N THR A 65 5.46 4.22 -13.69
CA THR A 65 6.80 3.66 -13.43
C THR A 65 6.88 2.20 -13.86
N ASP A 66 5.86 1.41 -13.50
CA ASP A 66 5.74 0.01 -13.92
C ASP A 66 5.71 -0.07 -15.46
N ILE A 67 4.89 0.75 -16.13
CA ILE A 67 4.81 0.83 -17.59
C ILE A 67 6.15 1.23 -18.17
N SER A 68 6.80 2.30 -17.70
CA SER A 68 8.12 2.72 -18.20
C SER A 68 9.17 1.62 -18.11
N THR A 69 9.11 0.77 -17.08
CA THR A 69 10.02 -0.37 -16.93
C THR A 69 9.74 -1.43 -17.99
N MET A 70 8.46 -1.72 -18.25
CA MET A 70 8.06 -2.67 -19.30
C MET A 70 8.38 -2.14 -20.70
N GLN A 71 8.23 -0.83 -20.94
CA GLN A 71 8.60 -0.18 -22.21
C GLN A 71 10.09 -0.38 -22.50
N ALA A 72 10.97 -0.22 -21.50
CA ALA A 72 12.40 -0.45 -21.67
C ALA A 72 12.75 -1.91 -22.07
N VAL A 73 12.03 -2.89 -21.53
CA VAL A 73 12.18 -4.31 -21.90
C VAL A 73 11.76 -4.53 -23.36
N VAL A 74 10.61 -3.97 -23.74
CA VAL A 74 10.06 -4.10 -25.11
C VAL A 74 10.93 -3.38 -26.14
N GLU A 75 11.49 -2.21 -25.81
CA GLU A 75 12.47 -1.51 -26.63
C GLU A 75 13.77 -2.31 -26.81
N GLY A 76 14.28 -2.93 -25.75
CA GLY A 76 15.44 -3.81 -25.82
C GLY A 76 15.24 -4.94 -26.82
N PHE A 77 14.07 -5.59 -26.78
CA PHE A 77 13.72 -6.61 -27.76
C PHE A 77 13.67 -6.07 -29.20
N TYR A 78 13.09 -4.89 -29.40
CA TYR A 78 13.04 -4.25 -30.71
C TYR A 78 14.43 -3.95 -31.26
N ALA A 79 15.36 -3.48 -30.42
CA ALA A 79 16.73 -3.17 -30.83
C ALA A 79 17.47 -4.40 -31.40
N GLU A 80 17.13 -5.61 -30.92
CA GLU A 80 17.73 -6.86 -31.38
C GLU A 80 16.99 -7.46 -32.59
N ASN A 81 15.67 -7.31 -32.65
CA ASN A 81 14.82 -8.06 -33.58
C ASN A 81 14.21 -7.20 -34.70
N ASN A 82 14.24 -5.87 -34.60
CA ASN A 82 13.59 -4.89 -35.48
C ASN A 82 12.06 -5.01 -35.56
N PHE A 83 11.44 -5.68 -34.59
CA PHE A 83 10.00 -5.72 -34.37
C PHE A 83 9.72 -5.88 -32.88
N TYR A 84 8.55 -5.42 -32.44
CA TYR A 84 8.04 -5.59 -31.10
C TYR A 84 7.44 -6.98 -30.92
N PRO A 85 7.47 -7.52 -29.69
CA PRO A 85 6.95 -8.86 -29.41
C PRO A 85 5.47 -9.02 -29.79
N GLY A 86 5.13 -10.19 -30.33
CA GLY A 86 3.76 -10.58 -30.65
C GLY A 86 2.81 -10.56 -29.44
N ASP A 87 1.56 -10.15 -29.64
CA ASP A 87 0.49 -10.08 -28.63
C ASP A 87 -0.53 -11.23 -28.75
N THR A 88 -0.27 -12.22 -29.60
CA THR A 88 -1.19 -13.33 -29.81
C THR A 88 -1.05 -14.45 -28.78
N ASP A 89 0.01 -14.44 -27.97
CA ASP A 89 0.27 -15.46 -26.94
C ASP A 89 0.96 -14.83 -25.72
N ALA A 90 0.45 -15.07 -24.52
CA ALA A 90 1.09 -14.62 -23.28
C ALA A 90 2.47 -15.26 -23.05
N ALA A 91 2.77 -16.41 -23.68
CA ALA A 91 4.08 -17.05 -23.61
C ALA A 91 5.20 -16.23 -24.29
N SER A 92 4.87 -15.42 -25.30
CA SER A 92 5.84 -14.51 -25.93
C SER A 92 6.31 -13.45 -24.91
N LEU A 93 5.41 -12.97 -24.05
CA LEU A 93 5.71 -12.00 -23.00
C LEU A 93 6.59 -12.60 -21.90
N ALA A 94 6.41 -13.88 -21.56
CA ALA A 94 7.26 -14.59 -20.60
C ALA A 94 8.72 -14.64 -21.07
N THR A 95 8.93 -14.75 -22.39
CA THR A 95 10.27 -14.81 -22.99
C THR A 95 11.02 -13.48 -22.86
N LEU A 96 10.28 -12.37 -22.73
CA LEU A 96 10.83 -11.04 -22.46
C LEU A 96 11.16 -10.82 -20.97
N GLY A 97 10.84 -11.77 -20.10
CA GLY A 97 10.94 -11.58 -18.66
C GLY A 97 9.84 -10.69 -18.06
N LEU A 98 8.77 -10.42 -18.81
CA LEU A 98 7.58 -9.76 -18.26
C LEU A 98 6.79 -10.74 -17.38
N ASN A 99 6.30 -10.25 -16.24
CA ASN A 99 5.52 -11.07 -15.32
C ASN A 99 4.14 -11.37 -15.90
N THR A 100 3.93 -12.61 -16.35
CA THR A 100 2.68 -13.06 -16.96
C THR A 100 1.49 -13.12 -15.99
N ASP A 101 1.70 -13.10 -14.67
CA ASP A 101 0.61 -12.96 -13.69
C ASP A 101 0.08 -11.53 -13.63
N LEU A 102 0.90 -10.55 -14.03
CA LEU A 102 0.55 -9.13 -14.00
C LEU A 102 0.22 -8.57 -15.39
N VAL A 103 0.81 -9.11 -16.44
CA VAL A 103 0.69 -8.65 -17.83
C VAL A 103 0.01 -9.71 -18.68
N SER A 104 -0.99 -9.30 -19.46
CA SER A 104 -1.70 -10.13 -20.43
C SER A 104 -1.66 -9.48 -21.82
N THR A 105 -1.86 -10.25 -22.88
CA THR A 105 -1.88 -9.73 -24.25
C THR A 105 -3.29 -9.38 -24.72
N TYR A 106 -3.41 -8.82 -25.93
CA TYR A 106 -4.68 -8.57 -26.59
C TYR A 106 -5.50 -9.87 -26.72
N GLY A 107 -6.79 -9.81 -26.38
CA GLY A 107 -7.69 -10.96 -26.37
C GLY A 107 -7.52 -11.94 -25.20
N GLY A 108 -6.52 -11.74 -24.33
CA GLY A 108 -6.33 -12.50 -23.10
C GLY A 108 -7.21 -12.04 -21.93
N GLU A 109 -7.10 -12.73 -20.79
CA GLU A 109 -7.73 -12.28 -19.54
C GLU A 109 -7.24 -10.89 -19.15
N VAL A 110 -8.14 -10.02 -18.70
CA VAL A 110 -7.78 -8.66 -18.26
C VAL A 110 -7.01 -8.73 -16.93
N LYS A 111 -5.70 -8.48 -17.00
CA LYS A 111 -4.80 -8.42 -15.84
C LYS A 111 -4.50 -6.99 -15.41
N ASN A 112 -3.53 -6.79 -14.52
CA ASN A 112 -3.15 -5.45 -14.04
C ASN A 112 -2.68 -4.57 -15.20
N TYR A 113 -1.92 -5.15 -16.11
CA TYR A 113 -1.43 -4.52 -17.32
C TYR A 113 -1.79 -5.37 -18.54
N MET A 114 -1.98 -4.69 -19.65
CA MET A 114 -2.28 -5.30 -20.94
C MET A 114 -1.27 -4.80 -21.95
N TYR A 115 -0.88 -5.69 -22.86
CA TYR A 115 0.03 -5.45 -23.97
C TYR A 115 -0.69 -5.76 -25.28
N ASP A 116 -0.53 -4.87 -26.25
CA ASP A 116 -1.17 -4.93 -27.57
C ASP A 116 -0.12 -4.45 -28.59
N GLN A 117 -0.03 -5.13 -29.73
CA GLN A 117 0.85 -4.72 -30.83
C GLN A 117 0.09 -4.56 -32.14
N TRP A 118 0.58 -3.65 -32.97
CA TRP A 118 -0.01 -3.39 -34.28
C TRP A 118 1.06 -2.99 -35.30
N LEU A 119 0.61 -2.80 -36.55
CA LEU A 119 1.48 -2.42 -37.68
C LEU A 119 2.61 -3.43 -37.92
N GLU A 120 2.29 -4.73 -37.85
CA GLU A 120 3.24 -5.84 -38.06
C GLU A 120 4.40 -5.81 -37.05
N GLY A 121 4.10 -5.47 -35.79
CA GLY A 121 5.09 -5.40 -34.71
C GLY A 121 5.92 -4.12 -34.74
N ARG A 122 5.53 -3.08 -35.50
CA ARG A 122 6.24 -1.79 -35.46
C ARG A 122 5.74 -0.83 -34.40
N SER A 123 4.64 -1.15 -33.76
CA SER A 123 4.16 -0.37 -32.63
C SER A 123 3.55 -1.27 -31.57
N TYR A 124 3.57 -0.77 -30.34
CA TYR A 124 2.96 -1.43 -29.21
C TYR A 124 2.26 -0.42 -28.30
N LYS A 125 1.41 -0.95 -27.42
CA LYS A 125 0.75 -0.22 -26.35
C LYS A 125 0.73 -1.08 -25.09
N ILE A 126 1.19 -0.52 -23.98
CA ILE A 126 1.05 -1.08 -22.64
C ILE A 126 0.11 -0.19 -21.84
N TYR A 127 -0.92 -0.78 -21.26
CA TYR A 127 -1.92 -0.02 -20.51
C TYR A 127 -2.40 -0.76 -19.28
N THR A 128 -2.93 -0.03 -18.29
CA THR A 128 -3.58 -0.66 -17.13
C THR A 128 -4.84 -1.41 -17.58
N GLY A 129 -5.01 -2.67 -17.22
CA GLY A 129 -6.20 -3.44 -17.64
C GLY A 129 -7.50 -2.98 -16.99
N LYS A 130 -7.41 -2.28 -15.85
CA LYS A 130 -8.53 -1.65 -15.15
C LYS A 130 -8.20 -0.18 -14.87
N PRO A 131 -9.21 0.70 -14.79
CA PRO A 131 -8.96 2.11 -14.49
C PRO A 131 -8.40 2.27 -13.08
N VAL A 132 -7.30 3.02 -12.97
CA VAL A 132 -6.71 3.47 -11.72
C VAL A 132 -7.71 4.39 -11.04
N ASP A 133 -8.01 4.06 -9.79
CA ASP A 133 -9.00 4.77 -8.98
C ASP A 133 -10.40 4.85 -9.62
N GLY A 134 -10.71 3.91 -10.53
CA GLY A 134 -12.01 3.83 -11.21
C GLY A 134 -12.24 4.88 -12.29
N THR A 135 -11.27 5.75 -12.58
CA THR A 135 -11.48 6.93 -13.45
C THR A 135 -10.51 7.03 -14.63
N PHE A 136 -9.27 6.55 -14.48
CA PHE A 136 -8.22 6.80 -15.47
C PHE A 136 -7.47 5.54 -15.86
N TYR A 137 -7.15 5.41 -17.13
CA TYR A 137 -6.16 4.46 -17.62
C TYR A 137 -4.79 5.13 -17.68
N VAL A 138 -3.73 4.37 -17.40
CA VAL A 138 -2.37 4.80 -17.70
C VAL A 138 -1.91 4.02 -18.92
N VAL A 139 -1.38 4.73 -19.91
CA VAL A 139 -1.07 4.17 -21.23
C VAL A 139 0.31 4.63 -21.67
N GLY A 140 1.19 3.67 -21.98
CA GLY A 140 2.46 3.88 -22.67
C GLY A 140 2.36 3.31 -24.07
N VAL A 141 2.88 4.03 -25.06
CA VAL A 141 2.93 3.59 -26.45
C VAL A 141 4.35 3.70 -26.97
N GLY A 142 4.66 2.93 -28.00
CA GLY A 142 5.89 3.10 -28.75
C GLY A 142 5.70 2.72 -30.21
N THR A 143 6.52 3.32 -31.06
CA THR A 143 6.54 3.08 -32.51
C THR A 143 7.98 3.10 -33.00
N ASP A 144 8.31 2.17 -33.89
CA ASP A 144 9.61 2.05 -34.56
C ASP A 144 10.82 2.09 -33.61
N GLY A 145 10.70 1.43 -32.46
CA GLY A 145 11.77 1.33 -31.46
C GLY A 145 11.84 2.50 -30.48
N ILE A 146 10.90 3.44 -30.54
CA ILE A 146 10.87 4.63 -29.69
C ILE A 146 9.60 4.64 -28.84
N SER A 147 9.75 4.67 -27.52
CA SER A 147 8.63 4.79 -26.59
C SER A 147 8.35 6.24 -26.21
N GLU A 148 7.07 6.55 -26.13
CA GLU A 148 6.58 7.78 -25.55
C GLU A 148 6.38 7.61 -24.03
N LYS A 149 6.47 8.72 -23.30
CA LYS A 149 6.20 8.73 -21.86
C LYS A 149 4.76 8.29 -21.58
N ALA A 150 4.59 7.43 -20.58
CA ALA A 150 3.27 6.99 -20.15
C ALA A 150 2.36 8.17 -19.77
N THR A 151 1.19 8.24 -20.39
CA THR A 151 0.18 9.28 -20.22
C THR A 151 -1.05 8.75 -19.47
N VAL A 152 -1.84 9.67 -18.92
CA VAL A 152 -3.10 9.35 -18.24
C VAL A 152 -4.24 9.65 -19.20
N GLN A 153 -5.14 8.70 -19.40
CA GLN A 153 -6.29 8.81 -20.28
C GLN A 153 -7.59 8.58 -19.49
N PRO A 154 -8.67 9.35 -19.74
CA PRO A 154 -9.95 9.14 -19.06
C PRO A 154 -10.62 7.85 -19.54
N THR A 155 -11.44 7.24 -18.68
CA THR A 155 -12.39 6.19 -19.09
C THR A 155 -13.45 6.82 -20.00
N THR A 156 -13.55 6.35 -21.25
CA THR A 156 -14.59 6.77 -22.21
C THR A 156 -15.98 6.28 -21.78
#